data_AF-A0A352J4R0-F1
#
_entry.id   AF-A0A352J4R0-F1
#
_cell.length_a   1.000
_cell.length_b   1.000
_cell.length_c   1.000
_cell.angle_alpha   90.00
_cell.angle_beta   90.00
_cell.angle_gamma   90.00
#
_symmetry.space_group_name_H-M   'P 1'
#
loop_
_entity.id
_entity.type
_entity.pdbx_description
1 polymer ?
#
loop_
_entity_poly.entity_id
_entity_poly.type
_entity_poly.pdbx_seq_one_letter_code
_entity_poly.pdbx_strand_id
1 'polypeptide(L)'
;MDDYFDRFYMKLAQRSKKLAENNYAKAKEIVRWKEDTASKWDKIEVIKLEFEPVQEVDINNGKNKIYGEVVIDKKDIAAELGLECVVVDYDSTANKVEFVEKYEFNLLKTEGSRLFFQTKEALNDPGTHQYALRIYPKNPDLPHRMDFA
;
A
#
# COMPACT_ATOMS: atom_id res chain seq x y z
N MET A 1 18.72 -27.09 5.50
CA MET A 1 19.26 -26.08 6.44
C MET A 1 19.67 -24.82 5.69
N ASP A 2 20.21 -24.97 4.48
CA ASP A 2 20.68 -23.86 3.62
C ASP A 2 19.59 -22.88 3.17
N ASP A 3 18.38 -23.36 2.85
CA ASP A 3 17.25 -22.49 2.43
C ASP A 3 16.89 -21.42 3.49
N TYR A 4 17.06 -21.72 4.78
CA TYR A 4 16.79 -20.76 5.85
C TYR A 4 17.82 -19.63 5.88
N PHE A 5 19.10 -19.95 5.63
CA PHE A 5 20.17 -18.95 5.57
C PHE A 5 19.99 -18.03 4.36
N ASP A 6 19.65 -18.59 3.19
CA ASP A 6 19.44 -17.83 1.96
C ASP A 6 18.21 -16.91 2.08
N ARG A 7 17.11 -17.41 2.65
CA ARG A 7 15.86 -16.67 2.75
C ARG A 7 15.92 -15.50 3.72
N PHE A 8 16.68 -15.62 4.80
CA PHE A 8 16.66 -14.64 5.90
C PHE A 8 18.03 -14.05 6.22
N TYR A 9 19.02 -14.86 6.59
CA TYR A 9 20.29 -14.36 7.12
C TYR A 9 21.18 -13.69 6.08
N MET A 10 21.23 -14.19 4.85
CA MET A 10 22.01 -13.56 3.79
C MET A 10 21.45 -12.19 3.41
N LYS A 11 20.11 -12.09 3.28
CA LYS A 11 19.43 -10.81 3.03
C LYS A 11 19.68 -9.81 4.17
N LEU A 12 19.60 -10.28 5.42
CA LEU A 12 19.88 -9.46 6.59
C LEU A 12 21.34 -8.96 6.62
N ALA A 13 22.30 -9.86 6.38
CA ALA A 13 23.73 -9.52 6.37
C ALA A 13 24.06 -8.51 5.28
N GLN A 14 23.56 -8.71 4.05
CA GLN A 14 23.72 -7.77 2.94
C GLN A 14 23.12 -6.40 3.26
N ARG A 15 21.89 -6.37 3.81
CA ARG A 15 21.23 -5.12 4.21
C ARG A 15 22.00 -4.40 5.33
N SER A 16 22.41 -5.12 6.36
CA SER A 16 23.18 -4.57 7.49
C SER A 16 24.47 -3.92 7.01
N LYS A 17 25.22 -4.61 6.13
CA LYS A 17 26.44 -4.08 5.52
C LYS A 17 26.17 -2.79 4.76
N LYS A 18 25.19 -2.78 3.86
CA LYS A 18 24.78 -1.58 3.07
C LYS A 18 24.39 -0.41 3.99
N LEU A 19 23.68 -0.67 5.08
CA LEU A 19 23.26 0.38 6.01
C LEU A 19 24.40 0.95 6.87
N ALA A 20 25.45 0.16 7.15
CA ALA A 20 26.61 0.58 7.93
C ALA A 20 27.68 1.34 7.12
N GLU A 21 27.66 1.24 5.79
CA GLU A 21 28.60 1.90 4.90
C GLU A 21 28.57 3.44 5.03
N ASN A 22 29.72 4.07 4.77
CA ASN A 22 29.88 5.53 4.68
C ASN A 22 29.30 6.28 5.89
N ASN A 23 29.61 5.81 7.11
CA ASN A 23 29.09 6.38 8.36
C ASN A 23 27.54 6.45 8.36
N TYR A 24 26.91 5.33 8.01
CA TYR A 24 25.45 5.16 7.98
C TYR A 24 24.73 6.11 7.03
N ALA A 25 25.36 6.50 5.92
CA ALA A 25 24.80 7.47 4.97
C ALA A 25 23.40 7.04 4.51
N LYS A 26 23.23 5.77 4.12
CA LYS A 26 21.95 5.26 3.62
C LYS A 26 20.86 5.22 4.69
N ALA A 27 21.22 4.86 5.93
CA ALA A 27 20.28 4.89 7.04
C ALA A 27 19.81 6.33 7.35
N LYS A 28 20.73 7.30 7.31
CA LYS A 28 20.40 8.72 7.49
C LYS A 28 19.48 9.25 6.38
N GLU A 29 19.66 8.82 5.14
CA GLU A 29 18.74 9.13 4.03
C GLU A 29 17.34 8.60 4.30
N ILE A 30 17.22 7.33 4.73
CA ILE A 30 15.93 6.71 5.07
C ILE A 30 15.24 7.47 6.20
N VAL A 31 15.97 7.83 7.26
CA VAL A 31 15.43 8.60 8.39
C VAL A 31 14.90 9.95 7.92
N ARG A 32 15.70 10.72 7.17
CA ARG A 32 15.27 12.01 6.61
C ARG A 32 14.03 11.86 5.73
N TRP A 33 13.98 10.81 4.91
CA TRP A 33 12.82 10.52 4.08
C TRP A 33 11.57 10.20 4.90
N LYS A 34 11.69 9.42 5.98
CA LYS A 34 10.58 9.12 6.90
C LYS A 34 10.07 10.39 7.58
N GLU A 35 10.98 11.18 8.15
CA GLU A 35 10.64 12.43 8.85
C GLU A 35 9.95 13.43 7.91
N ASP A 36 10.50 13.64 6.71
CA ASP A 36 9.90 14.53 5.71
C ASP A 36 8.49 14.06 5.32
N THR A 37 8.33 12.76 5.04
CA THR A 37 7.05 12.16 4.66
C THR A 37 6.02 12.28 5.80
N ALA A 38 6.41 11.92 7.03
CA ALA A 38 5.53 11.97 8.19
C ALA A 38 5.10 13.40 8.53
N SER A 39 6.02 14.38 8.46
CA SER A 39 5.72 15.79 8.76
C SER A 39 4.70 16.44 7.83
N LYS A 40 4.46 15.84 6.66
CA LYS A 40 3.56 16.34 5.62
C LYS A 40 2.34 15.45 5.40
N TRP A 41 2.22 14.34 6.14
CA TRP A 41 1.22 13.30 5.88
C TRP A 41 -0.21 13.82 5.94
N ASP A 42 -0.50 14.71 6.90
CA ASP A 42 -1.83 15.31 7.09
C ASP A 42 -2.27 16.25 5.95
N LYS A 43 -1.37 16.55 5.00
CA LYS A 43 -1.68 17.40 3.84
C LYS A 43 -2.27 16.62 2.66
N ILE A 44 -2.22 15.28 2.70
CA ILE A 44 -2.75 14.44 1.61
C ILE A 44 -4.26 14.67 1.48
N GLU A 45 -4.72 14.89 0.25
CA GLU A 45 -6.14 15.13 -0.04
C GLU A 45 -6.66 14.11 -1.03
N VAL A 46 -7.84 13.54 -0.76
CA VAL A 46 -8.56 12.69 -1.72
C VAL A 46 -9.49 13.58 -2.53
N ILE A 47 -9.16 13.78 -3.81
CA ILE A 47 -9.89 14.66 -4.73
C ILE A 47 -11.09 13.95 -5.38
N LYS A 48 -10.93 12.66 -5.68
CA LYS A 48 -11.97 11.81 -6.27
C LYS A 48 -11.92 10.45 -5.58
N LEU A 49 -13.08 9.92 -5.24
CA LEU A 49 -13.25 8.56 -4.75
C LEU A 49 -14.51 7.95 -5.36
N GLU A 50 -14.33 7.07 -6.34
CA GLU A 50 -15.38 6.20 -6.87
C GLU A 50 -14.92 4.77 -6.63
N PHE A 51 -15.62 4.00 -5.80
CA PHE A 51 -15.20 2.65 -5.46
C PHE A 51 -16.40 1.75 -5.13
N GLU A 52 -16.55 0.70 -5.93
CA GLU A 52 -17.51 -0.39 -5.77
C GLU A 52 -16.72 -1.67 -5.47
N PRO A 53 -16.59 -2.06 -4.20
CA PRO A 53 -15.71 -3.16 -3.82
C PRO A 53 -16.27 -4.54 -4.15
N VAL A 54 -17.56 -4.67 -4.47
CA VAL A 54 -18.23 -5.96 -4.67
C VAL A 54 -18.18 -6.35 -6.14
N GLN A 55 -17.72 -7.57 -6.41
CA GLN A 55 -17.74 -8.11 -7.76
C GLN A 55 -19.18 -8.34 -8.21
N GLU A 56 -19.57 -7.73 -9.34
CA GLU A 56 -20.85 -8.03 -9.96
C GLU A 56 -20.74 -9.32 -10.78
N VAL A 57 -21.77 -10.18 -10.70
CA VAL A 57 -21.86 -11.37 -11.55
C VAL A 57 -22.25 -10.93 -12.96
N ASP A 58 -21.25 -10.57 -13.76
CA ASP A 58 -21.47 -10.20 -15.16
C ASP A 58 -21.28 -11.44 -16.05
N ILE A 59 -22.40 -11.94 -16.57
CA ILE A 59 -22.46 -13.14 -17.42
C ILE A 59 -22.00 -12.81 -18.86
N ASN A 60 -22.00 -11.52 -19.26
CA ASN A 60 -21.87 -11.12 -20.66
C ASN A 60 -20.68 -10.19 -20.98
N ASN A 61 -19.97 -9.62 -20.01
CA ASN A 61 -18.81 -8.76 -20.30
C ASN A 61 -17.57 -9.11 -19.47
N GLY A 62 -16.59 -9.70 -20.15
CA GLY A 62 -15.37 -10.23 -19.55
C GLY A 62 -14.45 -9.18 -18.95
N LYS A 63 -13.96 -9.48 -17.73
CA LYS A 63 -12.64 -9.14 -17.15
C LYS A 63 -12.12 -7.69 -17.20
N ASN A 64 -12.90 -6.71 -17.64
CA ASN A 64 -12.42 -5.33 -17.86
C ASN A 64 -13.21 -4.26 -17.10
N LYS A 65 -14.10 -4.66 -16.18
CA LYS A 65 -14.78 -3.70 -15.28
C LYS A 65 -13.74 -3.02 -14.38
N ILE A 66 -13.89 -1.71 -14.25
CA ILE A 66 -13.13 -0.90 -13.31
C ILE A 66 -14.00 -0.79 -12.06
N TYR A 67 -13.47 -1.26 -10.94
CA TYR A 67 -14.18 -1.28 -9.66
C TYR A 67 -13.83 -0.09 -8.77
N GLY A 68 -12.70 0.57 -9.04
CA GLY A 68 -12.32 1.76 -8.29
C GLY A 68 -11.46 2.71 -9.08
N GLU A 69 -11.75 4.00 -8.92
CA GLU A 69 -10.96 5.12 -9.38
C GLU A 69 -10.78 6.13 -8.24
N VAL A 70 -9.52 6.42 -7.92
CA VAL A 70 -9.19 7.35 -6.83
C VAL A 70 -8.16 8.36 -7.33
N VAL A 71 -8.41 9.64 -7.05
CA VAL A 71 -7.45 10.71 -7.32
C VAL A 71 -6.98 11.28 -5.99
N ILE A 72 -5.68 11.20 -5.75
CA ILE A 72 -5.03 11.70 -4.53
C ILE A 72 -4.13 12.87 -4.91
N ASP A 73 -4.27 13.99 -4.23
CA ASP A 73 -3.29 15.09 -4.28
C ASP A 73 -2.30 14.94 -3.12
N LYS A 74 -1.05 14.58 -3.45
CA LYS A 74 0.01 14.38 -2.46
C LYS A 74 0.69 15.68 -2.00
N LYS A 75 0.26 16.84 -2.51
CA LYS A 75 0.85 18.16 -2.25
C LYS A 75 2.38 18.15 -2.46
N ASP A 76 3.15 18.46 -1.42
CA ASP A 76 4.61 18.56 -1.41
C ASP A 76 5.33 17.31 -0.86
N ILE A 77 4.61 16.18 -0.73
CA ILE A 77 5.22 14.91 -0.30
C ILE A 77 6.11 14.36 -1.41
N ALA A 78 7.40 14.20 -1.11
CA ALA A 78 8.37 13.65 -2.05
C ALA A 78 8.18 12.14 -2.28
N ALA A 79 7.74 11.40 -1.25
CA ALA A 79 7.50 9.97 -1.35
C ALA A 79 6.54 9.61 -2.49
N GLU A 80 6.80 8.47 -3.11
CA GLU A 80 5.79 7.78 -3.90
C GLU A 80 4.71 7.25 -2.96
N LEU A 81 3.46 7.24 -3.41
CA LEU A 81 2.34 6.71 -2.63
C LEU A 81 1.77 5.48 -3.34
N GLY A 82 1.35 4.50 -2.55
CA GLY A 82 0.47 3.43 -2.97
C GLY A 82 -0.91 3.61 -2.34
N LEU A 83 -1.89 2.97 -2.96
CA LEU A 83 -3.25 2.85 -2.49
C LEU A 83 -3.65 1.38 -2.53
N GLU A 84 -4.39 0.92 -1.53
CA GLU A 84 -4.93 -0.43 -1.49
C GLU A 84 -6.31 -0.48 -0.83
N CYS A 85 -7.06 -1.53 -1.14
CA CYS A 85 -8.21 -1.95 -0.35
C CYS A 85 -7.78 -3.03 0.63
N VAL A 86 -8.19 -2.91 1.88
CA VAL A 86 -8.05 -3.94 2.91
C VAL A 86 -9.44 -4.38 3.32
N VAL A 87 -9.71 -5.68 3.24
CA VAL A 87 -11.00 -6.29 3.59
C VAL A 87 -10.85 -7.07 4.88
N VAL A 88 -11.81 -6.89 5.78
CA VAL A 88 -11.84 -7.55 7.08
C VAL A 88 -13.26 -8.02 7.41
N ASP A 89 -13.33 -9.07 8.20
CA ASP A 89 -14.54 -9.52 8.86
C ASP A 89 -14.56 -9.09 10.31
N TYR A 90 -15.76 -8.84 10.81
CA TYR A 90 -15.99 -8.54 12.21
C TYR A 90 -16.79 -9.66 12.87
N ASP A 91 -16.13 -10.46 13.70
CA ASP A 91 -16.79 -11.43 14.56
C ASP A 91 -17.34 -10.71 15.80
N SER A 92 -18.65 -10.47 15.78
CA SER A 92 -19.37 -9.86 16.90
C SER A 92 -19.39 -10.70 18.18
N THR A 93 -19.24 -12.02 18.07
CA THR A 93 -19.25 -12.94 19.23
C THR A 93 -17.90 -12.90 19.96
N ALA A 94 -16.81 -12.93 19.20
CA ALA A 94 -15.45 -12.84 19.74
C ALA A 94 -14.96 -11.39 19.93
N ASN A 95 -15.73 -10.39 19.46
CA ASN A 95 -15.34 -8.99 19.39
C ASN A 95 -13.97 -8.80 18.71
N LYS A 96 -13.79 -9.45 17.56
CA LYS A 96 -12.50 -9.56 16.87
C LYS A 96 -12.64 -9.19 15.39
N VAL A 97 -11.63 -8.47 14.90
CA VAL A 97 -11.46 -8.20 13.47
C VAL A 97 -10.54 -9.25 12.87
N GLU A 98 -10.97 -9.88 11.79
CA GLU A 98 -10.20 -10.89 11.06
C GLU A 98 -9.85 -10.37 9.66
N PHE A 99 -8.59 -10.52 9.28
CA PHE A 99 -8.14 -10.13 7.95
C PHE A 99 -8.63 -11.14 6.92
N VAL A 100 -9.31 -10.67 5.87
CA VAL A 100 -9.78 -11.50 4.76
C VAL A 100 -8.74 -11.42 3.64
N GLU A 101 -8.63 -10.25 3.01
CA GLU A 101 -7.69 -10.02 1.92
C GLU A 101 -7.30 -8.56 1.76
N LYS A 102 -6.37 -8.29 0.86
CA LYS A 102 -6.03 -6.95 0.40
C LYS A 102 -5.59 -6.98 -1.05
N TYR A 103 -5.85 -5.89 -1.76
CA TYR A 103 -5.38 -5.70 -3.13
C TYR A 103 -4.98 -4.25 -3.38
N GLU A 104 -3.92 -4.07 -4.16
CA GLU A 104 -3.39 -2.75 -4.49
C GLU A 104 -4.10 -2.14 -5.70
N PHE A 105 -4.24 -0.82 -5.69
CA PHE A 105 -4.63 -0.06 -6.87
C PHE A 105 -3.39 0.20 -7.72
N ASN A 106 -3.57 0.15 -9.04
CA ASN A 106 -2.54 0.52 -9.99
C ASN A 106 -2.49 2.04 -10.16
N LEU A 107 -1.30 2.62 -10.06
CA LEU A 107 -1.07 4.02 -10.45
C LEU A 107 -1.07 4.10 -11.98
N LEU A 108 -2.06 4.75 -12.57
CA LEU A 108 -2.18 4.90 -14.03
C LEU A 108 -1.33 6.06 -14.55
N LYS A 109 -1.34 7.19 -13.84
CA LYS A 109 -0.60 8.40 -14.20
C LYS A 109 -0.42 9.35 -13.02
N THR A 110 0.50 10.28 -13.20
CA THR A 110 0.78 11.39 -12.28
C THR A 110 0.72 12.70 -13.06
N GLU A 111 -0.05 13.67 -12.58
CA GLU A 111 -0.14 15.03 -13.14
C GLU A 111 0.15 16.05 -12.03
N GLY A 112 1.36 16.63 -12.04
CA GLY A 112 1.82 17.47 -10.94
C GLY A 112 1.87 16.68 -9.63
N SER A 113 1.15 17.14 -8.61
CA SER A 113 1.00 16.45 -7.32
C SER A 113 -0.16 15.45 -7.28
N ARG A 114 -0.93 15.32 -8.37
CA ARG A 114 -2.10 14.43 -8.43
C ARG A 114 -1.73 13.05 -8.95
N LEU A 115 -2.14 12.03 -8.22
CA LEU A 115 -1.94 10.62 -8.51
C LEU A 115 -3.29 10.00 -8.88
N PHE A 116 -3.34 9.31 -10.02
CA PHE A 116 -4.56 8.69 -10.54
C PHE A 116 -4.45 7.18 -10.39
N PHE A 117 -5.22 6.62 -9.46
CA PHE A 117 -5.24 5.20 -9.13
C PHE A 117 -6.48 4.52 -9.69
N GLN A 118 -6.31 3.27 -10.11
CA GLN A 118 -7.41 2.42 -10.57
C GLN A 118 -7.25 0.97 -10.11
N THR A 119 -8.35 0.30 -9.80
CA THR A 119 -8.38 -1.15 -9.59
C THR A 119 -9.43 -1.83 -10.46
N LYS A 120 -9.08 -3.03 -10.94
CA LYS A 120 -10.00 -3.99 -11.56
C LYS A 120 -10.28 -5.19 -10.64
N GLU A 121 -9.63 -5.21 -9.47
CA GLU A 121 -9.88 -6.20 -8.43
C GLU A 121 -11.10 -5.79 -7.63
N ALA A 122 -11.92 -6.78 -7.28
CA ALA A 122 -13.09 -6.65 -6.43
C ALA A 122 -13.18 -7.88 -5.52
N LEU A 123 -13.84 -7.70 -4.38
CA LEU A 123 -14.13 -8.77 -3.45
C LEU A 123 -15.11 -9.76 -4.10
N ASN A 124 -14.68 -11.01 -4.20
CA ASN A 124 -15.47 -12.13 -4.72
C ASN A 124 -15.92 -13.08 -3.61
N ASP A 125 -15.79 -12.67 -2.35
CA ASP A 125 -16.28 -13.42 -1.21
C ASP A 125 -17.73 -13.00 -0.91
N PRO A 126 -18.71 -13.93 -0.94
CA PRO A 126 -20.10 -13.59 -0.69
C PRO A 126 -20.32 -13.38 0.81
N GLY A 127 -20.77 -12.18 1.18
CA GLY A 127 -21.03 -11.87 2.57
C GLY A 127 -21.11 -10.38 2.83
N THR A 128 -21.25 -10.04 4.11
CA THR A 128 -21.08 -8.65 4.57
C THR A 128 -19.67 -8.52 5.11
N HIS A 129 -18.84 -7.77 4.40
CA HIS A 129 -17.47 -7.49 4.78
C HIS A 129 -17.29 -6.01 5.07
N GLN A 130 -16.33 -5.68 5.93
CA GLN A 130 -15.88 -4.31 6.11
C GLN A 130 -14.62 -4.09 5.28
N TYR A 131 -14.47 -2.89 4.73
CA TYR A 131 -13.26 -2.55 3.98
C TYR A 131 -12.77 -1.15 4.32
N ALA A 132 -11.48 -0.93 4.10
CA ALA A 132 -10.85 0.37 4.19
C ALA A 132 -9.90 0.57 3.02
N LEU A 133 -9.91 1.79 2.47
CA LEU A 133 -8.89 2.22 1.53
C LEU A 133 -7.72 2.84 2.29
N ARG A 134 -6.51 2.32 2.07
CA ARG A 134 -5.30 2.75 2.77
C ARG A 134 -4.28 3.33 1.82
N ILE A 135 -3.91 4.58 2.07
CA ILE A 135 -2.76 5.25 1.44
C ILE A 135 -1.51 4.87 2.25
N TYR A 136 -0.41 4.59 1.57
CA TYR A 136 0.87 4.30 2.23
C TYR A 136 2.06 4.80 1.39
N PRO A 137 3.17 5.22 2.02
CA PRO A 137 4.35 5.67 1.29
C PRO A 137 5.16 4.47 0.78
N LYS A 138 5.80 4.64 -0.38
CA LYS A 138 6.70 3.66 -1.00
C LYS A 138 8.13 4.19 -1.01
N ASN A 139 9.07 3.34 -0.61
CA ASN A 139 10.50 3.59 -0.70
C ASN A 139 11.22 2.28 -1.11
N PRO A 140 12.04 2.28 -2.18
CA PRO A 140 12.77 1.08 -2.62
C PRO A 140 13.68 0.46 -1.56
N ASP A 141 14.15 1.24 -0.59
CA ASP A 141 14.99 0.76 0.50
C ASP A 141 14.20 0.22 1.70
N LEU A 142 12.87 0.33 1.69
CA LEU A 142 11.95 -0.18 2.71
C LEU A 142 11.02 -1.24 2.08
N PRO A 143 11.45 -2.51 2.00
CA PRO A 143 10.70 -3.55 1.30
C PRO A 143 9.38 -3.92 1.98
N HIS A 144 9.23 -3.63 3.28
CA HIS A 144 8.01 -3.89 4.02
C HIS A 144 7.38 -2.58 4.50
N ARG A 145 6.05 -2.47 4.39
CA ARG A 145 5.32 -1.27 4.81
C ARG A 145 5.47 -0.96 6.30
N MET A 146 5.63 -2.00 7.13
CA MET A 146 5.91 -1.88 8.56
C MET A 146 7.25 -1.19 8.83
N ASP A 147 8.17 -1.19 7.86
CA ASP A 147 9.46 -0.53 8.00
C ASP A 147 9.32 0.99 7.97
N PHE A 148 8.15 1.57 7.65
CA PHE A 148 7.92 3.02 7.73
C PHE A 148 7.79 3.53 9.17
N ALA A 149 7.29 2.68 10.09
CA ALA A 149 7.02 3.04 11.49
C ALA A 149 8.23 3.62 12.24
#